data_AF-A0A7T8KJU7-F1
#
_entry.id   AF-A0A7T8KJU7-F1
#
_cell.length_a   1.000
_cell.length_b   1.000
_cell.length_c   1.000
_cell.angle_alpha   90.00
_cell.angle_beta   90.00
_cell.angle_gamma   90.00
#
_symmetry.space_group_name_H-M   'P 1'
#
loop_
_entity.id
_entity.type
_entity.pdbx_description
1 polymer ?
#
loop_
_entity_poly.entity_id
_entity_poly.type
_entity_poly.pdbx_seq_one_letter_code
_entity_poly.pdbx_strand_id
1 'polypeptide(L)'
;MLDCGMHMGYNDERRFPDFSFIEDTPGSPLTPHLDAVIISHFHLDHCGALPYMTEMVGYSGPIYMTHPTKAIAPILLEDMRRVAVERKGESNFFTSAMIKDCMKKVVAVHLHQVIRVDESIESRHITQDMSWEPRCSKYASGIDPSYTPGTTT
;
A
#
# COMPACT_ATOMS: atom_id res chain seq x y z
N MET A 1 1.24 5.30 -0.98
CA MET A 1 0.81 4.53 0.21
C MET A 1 1.55 3.19 0.27
N LEU A 2 1.97 2.76 1.45
CA LEU A 2 2.62 1.47 1.68
C LEU A 2 1.66 0.57 2.45
N ASP A 3 1.30 -0.57 1.85
CA ASP A 3 0.30 -1.53 2.33
C ASP A 3 -1.12 -0.98 2.52
N CYS A 4 -2.10 -1.88 2.42
CA CYS A 4 -3.52 -1.60 2.62
C CYS A 4 -4.20 -2.86 3.15
N GLY A 5 -3.98 -3.10 4.44
CA GLY A 5 -4.42 -4.29 5.15
C GLY A 5 -5.77 -4.17 5.84
N MET A 6 -6.30 -5.32 6.25
CA MET A 6 -7.47 -5.41 7.11
C MET A 6 -7.10 -6.04 8.45
N HIS A 7 -7.61 -5.48 9.55
CA HIS A 7 -7.40 -6.02 10.89
C HIS A 7 -8.34 -7.19 11.17
N MET A 8 -7.80 -8.41 11.20
CA MET A 8 -8.59 -9.65 11.32
C MET A 8 -9.28 -9.84 12.69
N GLY A 9 -8.89 -9.07 13.71
CA GLY A 9 -9.50 -9.12 15.04
C GLY A 9 -10.80 -8.33 15.18
N TYR A 10 -11.09 -7.41 14.25
CA TYR A 10 -12.30 -6.59 14.28
C TYR A 10 -13.34 -7.09 13.26
N ASN A 11 -14.60 -7.11 13.67
CA ASN A 11 -15.73 -7.47 12.80
C ASN A 11 -16.57 -6.24 12.42
N ASP A 12 -16.13 -5.03 12.76
CA ASP A 12 -16.78 -3.76 12.41
C ASP A 12 -15.89 -2.94 11.46
N GLU A 13 -16.29 -1.70 11.16
CA GLU A 13 -15.57 -0.82 10.23
C GLU A 13 -14.12 -0.52 10.65
N ARG A 14 -13.76 -0.68 11.93
CA ARG A 14 -12.39 -0.51 12.43
C ARG A 14 -11.41 -1.53 11.86
N ARG A 15 -11.91 -2.55 11.16
CA ARG A 15 -11.08 -3.49 10.43
C ARG A 15 -10.35 -2.82 9.26
N PHE A 16 -10.89 -1.74 8.70
CA PHE A 16 -10.29 -1.04 7.56
C PHE A 16 -9.42 0.14 8.02
N PRO A 17 -8.41 0.54 7.22
CA PRO A 17 -7.68 1.78 7.47
C PRO A 17 -8.61 2.99 7.41
N ASP A 18 -8.33 3.99 8.23
CA ASP A 18 -9.08 5.24 8.22
C ASP A 18 -8.56 6.14 7.09
N PHE A 19 -9.36 6.25 6.03
CA PHE A 19 -9.05 7.08 4.86
C PHE A 19 -9.43 8.55 5.04
N SER A 20 -10.13 8.91 6.13
CA SER A 20 -10.54 10.30 6.40
C SER A 20 -9.36 11.26 6.58
N PHE A 21 -8.18 10.73 6.92
CA PHE A 21 -6.95 11.51 7.06
C PHE A 21 -6.27 11.86 5.73
N ILE A 22 -6.68 11.21 4.62
CA ILE A 22 -6.08 11.38 3.30
C ILE A 22 -7.00 12.21 2.39
N GLU A 23 -8.31 12.08 2.55
CA GLU A 23 -9.30 12.81 1.77
C GLU A 23 -9.47 14.27 2.25
N ASP A 24 -9.57 15.22 1.31
CA ASP A 24 -9.87 16.62 1.66
C ASP A 24 -11.33 16.82 2.11
N THR A 25 -12.24 15.99 1.60
CA THR A 25 -13.68 16.04 1.88
C THR A 25 -14.22 14.61 1.96
N PRO A 26 -15.16 14.31 2.89
CA PRO A 26 -15.71 12.96 3.02
C PRO A 26 -16.28 12.42 1.71
N GLY A 27 -15.75 11.30 1.24
CA GLY A 27 -16.17 10.65 0.00
C GLY A 27 -15.52 11.20 -1.27
N SER A 28 -14.46 12.01 -1.14
CA SER A 28 -13.63 12.38 -2.29
C SER A 28 -12.70 11.21 -2.69
N PRO A 29 -12.43 11.00 -3.99
CA PRO A 29 -11.59 9.91 -4.43
C PRO A 29 -10.16 10.06 -3.88
N LEU A 30 -9.50 8.96 -3.56
CA LEU A 30 -8.12 8.94 -3.07
C LEU A 30 -7.07 9.18 -4.16
N THR A 31 -7.47 9.01 -5.43
CA THR A 31 -6.60 9.13 -6.59
C THR A 31 -5.78 10.43 -6.65
N PRO A 32 -6.34 11.64 -6.43
CA PRO A 32 -5.55 12.89 -6.39
C PRO A 32 -4.53 12.96 -5.26
N HIS A 33 -4.68 12.17 -4.20
CA HIS A 33 -3.82 12.23 -3.01
C HIS A 33 -2.74 11.13 -3.00
N LEU A 34 -2.84 10.15 -3.90
CA LEU A 34 -1.98 8.97 -3.90
C LEU A 34 -1.41 8.70 -5.29
N ASP A 35 -0.09 8.88 -5.44
CA ASP A 35 0.61 8.56 -6.70
C ASP A 35 0.59 7.05 -7.00
N ALA A 36 0.82 6.25 -5.97
CA ALA A 36 0.89 4.79 -6.06
C ALA A 36 0.63 4.10 -4.73
N VAL A 37 0.23 2.83 -4.82
CA VAL A 37 0.15 1.92 -3.68
C VAL A 37 1.17 0.80 -3.87
N ILE A 38 1.97 0.51 -2.85
CA ILE A 38 2.95 -0.58 -2.87
C ILE A 38 2.57 -1.60 -1.81
N ILE A 39 2.50 -2.87 -2.20
CA ILE A 39 2.18 -3.99 -1.30
C ILE A 39 3.43 -4.82 -1.03
N SER A 40 3.78 -4.92 0.25
CA SER A 40 4.96 -5.62 0.73
C SER A 40 4.84 -7.14 0.50
N HIS A 41 3.73 -7.74 0.94
CA HIS A 41 3.47 -9.17 0.84
C HIS A 41 1.98 -9.53 0.87
N PHE A 42 1.67 -10.82 0.73
CA PHE A 42 0.33 -11.31 0.41
C PHE A 42 -0.62 -11.49 1.61
N HIS A 43 -0.18 -11.28 2.85
CA HIS A 43 -1.08 -11.48 3.98
C HIS A 43 -2.21 -10.44 4.01
N LEU A 44 -3.33 -10.80 4.64
CA LEU A 44 -4.56 -10.00 4.64
C LEU A 44 -4.44 -8.70 5.45
N ASP A 45 -3.54 -8.66 6.41
CA ASP A 45 -3.13 -7.47 7.16
C ASP A 45 -2.25 -6.51 6.35
N HIS A 46 -1.92 -6.85 5.10
CA HIS A 46 -1.20 -5.96 4.17
C HIS A 46 -1.96 -5.72 2.86
N CYS A 47 -2.80 -6.67 2.41
CA CYS A 47 -3.55 -6.52 1.16
C CYS A 47 -5.08 -6.64 1.30
N GLY A 48 -5.60 -6.96 2.49
CA GLY A 48 -7.00 -7.29 2.71
C GLY A 48 -7.98 -6.15 2.51
N ALA A 49 -7.55 -4.90 2.63
CA ALA A 49 -8.39 -3.72 2.40
C ALA A 49 -8.27 -3.16 0.98
N LEU A 50 -7.47 -3.77 0.10
CA LEU A 50 -7.30 -3.31 -1.28
C LEU A 50 -8.60 -3.18 -2.08
N PRO A 51 -9.51 -4.18 -2.10
CA PRO A 51 -10.75 -4.06 -2.87
C PRO A 51 -11.71 -3.02 -2.28
N TYR A 52 -11.66 -2.82 -0.96
CA TYR A 52 -12.41 -1.77 -0.28
C TYR A 52 -11.90 -0.37 -0.68
N MET A 53 -10.59 -0.16 -0.57
CA MET A 53 -9.93 1.11 -0.88
C MET A 53 -10.04 1.49 -2.37
N THR A 54 -9.94 0.52 -3.27
CA THR A 54 -10.07 0.76 -4.73
C THR A 54 -11.49 1.03 -5.16
N GLU A 55 -12.43 0.13 -4.83
CA GLU A 55 -13.77 0.14 -5.43
C GLU A 55 -14.84 0.81 -4.56
N MET A 56 -14.70 0.82 -3.22
CA MET A 56 -15.66 1.49 -2.33
C MET A 56 -15.25 2.92 -2.00
N VAL A 57 -13.98 3.14 -1.65
CA VAL A 57 -13.47 4.49 -1.31
C VAL A 57 -13.14 5.28 -2.58
N GLY A 58 -12.59 4.62 -3.60
CA GLY A 58 -12.36 5.23 -4.91
C GLY A 58 -10.89 5.55 -5.15
N TYR A 59 -10.14 4.54 -5.56
CA TYR A 59 -8.74 4.68 -6.01
C TYR A 59 -8.54 4.03 -7.38
N SER A 60 -8.08 4.83 -8.34
CA SER A 60 -7.84 4.39 -9.72
C SER A 60 -6.37 4.39 -10.13
N GLY A 61 -5.45 4.71 -9.20
CA GLY A 61 -4.02 4.71 -9.48
C GLY A 61 -3.38 3.31 -9.51
N PRO A 62 -2.07 3.23 -9.84
CA PRO A 62 -1.36 1.97 -9.95
C PRO A 62 -1.07 1.32 -8.59
N ILE A 63 -1.24 0.00 -8.53
CA ILE A 63 -0.88 -0.81 -7.36
C ILE A 63 0.31 -1.70 -7.73
N TYR A 64 1.42 -1.58 -7.02
CA TYR A 64 2.64 -2.35 -7.24
C TYR A 64 2.75 -3.48 -6.23
N MET A 65 3.03 -4.69 -6.71
CA MET A 65 3.35 -5.84 -5.87
C MET A 65 4.22 -6.83 -6.64
N THR A 66 4.90 -7.72 -5.93
CA THR A 66 5.70 -8.76 -6.58
C THR A 66 4.82 -9.76 -7.33
N HIS A 67 5.41 -10.41 -8.35
CA HIS A 67 4.76 -11.53 -9.06
C HIS A 67 4.13 -12.59 -8.14
N PRO A 68 4.83 -13.13 -7.11
CA PRO A 68 4.23 -14.09 -6.19
C PRO A 68 3.05 -13.51 -5.40
N THR A 69 3.16 -12.26 -4.93
CA THR A 69 2.04 -11.60 -4.22
C THR A 69 0.83 -11.45 -5.13
N LYS A 70 1.03 -11.03 -6.40
CA LYS A 70 -0.07 -10.88 -7.37
C LYS A 70 -0.79 -12.21 -7.66
N ALA A 71 -0.07 -13.33 -7.65
CA ALA A 71 -0.65 -14.64 -7.90
C ALA A 71 -1.53 -15.12 -6.73
N ILE A 72 -1.12 -14.84 -5.49
CA ILE A 72 -1.77 -15.36 -4.27
C ILE A 72 -2.86 -14.42 -3.75
N ALA A 73 -2.68 -13.10 -3.84
CA ALA A 73 -3.62 -12.09 -3.35
C ALA A 73 -5.09 -12.31 -3.76
N PRO A 74 -5.45 -12.55 -5.05
CA PRO A 74 -6.85 -12.76 -5.42
C PRO A 74 -7.46 -14.02 -4.81
N ILE A 75 -6.65 -15.05 -4.57
CA ILE A 75 -7.10 -16.30 -3.96
C ILE A 75 -7.44 -16.06 -2.49
N LEU A 76 -6.56 -15.37 -1.76
CA LEU A 76 -6.78 -15.05 -0.35
C LEU A 76 -7.93 -14.06 -0.14
N LEU A 77 -8.07 -13.06 -1.01
CA LEU A 77 -9.18 -12.11 -0.97
C LEU A 77 -10.52 -12.81 -1.22
N GLU A 78 -10.58 -13.75 -2.17
CA GLU A 78 -11.81 -14.50 -2.45
C GLU A 78 -12.15 -15.48 -1.31
N ASP A 79 -11.16 -16.15 -0.71
CA ASP A 79 -11.38 -17.02 0.44
C ASP A 79 -11.90 -16.23 1.65
N MET A 80 -11.27 -15.10 1.96
CA MET A 80 -11.72 -14.19 3.01
C MET A 80 -13.15 -13.70 2.77
N ARG A 81 -13.47 -13.29 1.53
CA ARG A 81 -14.83 -12.90 1.15
C ARG A 81 -15.84 -14.00 1.41
N ARG A 82 -15.54 -15.26 1.03
CA ARG A 82 -16.43 -16.40 1.29
C ARG A 82 -16.63 -16.61 2.78
N VAL A 83 -15.58 -16.55 3.59
CA VAL A 83 -15.68 -16.68 5.05
C VAL A 83 -16.54 -15.56 5.65
N ALA A 84 -16.34 -14.31 5.25
CA ALA A 84 -17.11 -13.17 5.77
C ALA A 84 -18.60 -13.23 5.37
N VAL A 85 -18.88 -13.49 4.09
CA VAL A 85 -20.25 -13.46 3.56
C VAL A 85 -21.02 -14.75 3.92
N GLU A 86 -20.43 -15.92 3.72
CA GLU A 86 -21.14 -17.20 3.87
C GLU A 86 -21.19 -17.69 5.33
N ARG A 87 -20.11 -17.49 6.11
CA ARG A 87 -20.05 -18.00 7.50
C ARG A 87 -20.51 -16.97 8.52
N LYS A 88 -20.17 -15.69 8.33
CA LYS A 88 -20.53 -14.62 9.28
C LYS A 88 -21.77 -13.84 8.87
N GLY A 89 -22.24 -13.99 7.62
CA GLY A 89 -23.43 -13.30 7.13
C GLY A 89 -23.22 -11.79 6.94
N GLU A 90 -21.98 -11.34 6.71
CA GLU A 90 -21.69 -9.92 6.51
C GLU A 90 -22.22 -9.45 5.14
N SER A 91 -23.13 -8.47 5.15
CA SER A 91 -23.71 -7.89 3.94
C SER A 91 -22.86 -6.80 3.29
N ASN A 92 -22.02 -6.11 4.08
CA ASN A 92 -21.26 -4.93 3.66
C ASN A 92 -19.82 -5.29 3.24
N PHE A 93 -19.66 -6.40 2.51
CA PHE A 93 -18.35 -6.86 2.05
C PHE A 93 -18.19 -6.66 0.54
N PHE A 94 -16.95 -6.51 0.08
CA PHE A 94 -16.67 -6.36 -1.35
C PHE A 94 -17.01 -7.64 -2.13
N THR A 95 -17.41 -7.47 -3.39
CA THR A 95 -17.84 -8.59 -4.26
C THR A 95 -16.66 -9.21 -4.99
N SER A 96 -16.82 -10.42 -5.53
CA SER A 96 -15.81 -11.04 -6.41
C SER A 96 -15.52 -10.22 -7.67
N ALA A 97 -16.48 -9.40 -8.14
CA ALA A 97 -16.24 -8.49 -9.25
C ALA A 97 -15.25 -7.37 -8.85
N MET A 98 -15.46 -6.79 -7.67
CA MET A 98 -14.57 -5.75 -7.12
C MET A 98 -13.15 -6.26 -6.90
N ILE A 99 -12.98 -7.51 -6.44
CA ILE A 99 -11.64 -8.14 -6.34
C ILE A 99 -10.99 -8.20 -7.72
N LYS A 100 -11.71 -8.65 -8.75
CA LYS A 100 -11.18 -8.73 -10.12
C LYS A 100 -10.80 -7.34 -10.66
N ASP A 101 -11.63 -6.33 -10.42
CA ASP A 101 -11.39 -4.97 -10.91
C ASP A 101 -10.23 -4.28 -10.17
N CYS A 102 -10.07 -4.55 -8.88
CA CYS A 102 -8.88 -4.19 -8.12
C CYS A 102 -7.62 -4.84 -8.72
N MET A 103 -7.64 -6.15 -9.00
CA MET A 103 -6.48 -6.87 -9.54
C MET A 103 -6.08 -6.44 -10.96
N LYS A 104 -6.99 -5.85 -11.74
CA LYS A 104 -6.65 -5.25 -13.05
C LYS A 104 -5.75 -4.02 -12.91
N LYS A 105 -5.86 -3.28 -11.80
CA LYS A 105 -5.02 -2.09 -11.49
C LYS A 105 -3.61 -2.48 -11.01
N VAL A 106 -3.37 -3.77 -10.77
CA VAL A 106 -2.12 -4.27 -10.21
C VAL A 106 -1.04 -4.45 -11.28
N VAL A 107 0.06 -3.74 -11.11
CA VAL A 107 1.31 -3.90 -11.87
C VAL A 107 2.24 -4.83 -11.09
N ALA A 108 2.62 -5.95 -11.73
CA ALA A 108 3.57 -6.88 -11.14
C ALA A 108 4.99 -6.37 -11.33
N VAL A 109 5.82 -6.53 -10.30
CA VAL A 109 7.20 -6.05 -10.28
C VAL A 109 8.15 -7.17 -9.91
N HIS A 110 9.36 -7.17 -10.47
CA HIS A 110 10.44 -8.05 -10.07
C HIS A 110 11.22 -7.47 -8.88
N LEU A 111 11.91 -8.35 -8.15
CA LEU A 111 12.85 -7.92 -7.12
C LEU A 111 13.97 -7.09 -7.76
N HIS A 112 14.32 -5.98 -7.09
CA HIS A 112 15.29 -4.98 -7.57
C HIS A 112 14.93 -4.29 -8.91
N GLN A 113 13.71 -4.47 -9.42
CA GLN A 113 13.26 -3.71 -10.58
C GLN A 113 12.97 -2.28 -10.18
N VAL A 114 13.59 -1.34 -10.88
CA VAL A 114 13.31 0.09 -10.74
C VAL A 114 12.09 0.44 -11.57
N ILE A 115 11.11 1.08 -10.95
CA ILE A 115 9.91 1.62 -11.62
C ILE A 115 9.86 3.13 -11.41
N ARG A 116 9.50 3.85 -12.47
CA ARG A 116 9.22 5.29 -12.42
C ARG A 116 7.72 5.49 -12.24
N VAL A 117 7.33 6.16 -11.17
CA VAL A 117 5.92 6.33 -10.78
C VAL A 117 5.33 7.65 -11.28
N ASP A 118 6.15 8.65 -11.61
CA ASP A 118 5.72 9.88 -12.28
C ASP A 118 6.92 10.57 -12.97
N GLU A 119 6.65 11.40 -13.98
CA GLU A 119 7.63 12.27 -14.66
C GLU A 119 7.88 13.59 -13.92
N SER A 120 6.95 14.02 -13.04
CA SER A 120 7.01 15.35 -12.39
C SER A 120 7.84 15.42 -11.10
N ILE A 121 8.14 14.28 -10.48
CA ILE A 121 8.93 14.20 -9.25
C ILE A 121 10.20 13.43 -9.54
N GLU A 122 11.35 14.11 -9.50
CA GLU A 122 12.69 13.57 -9.69
C GLU A 122 12.82 12.10 -9.27
N SER A 123 12.77 11.20 -10.26
CA SER A 123 13.39 9.87 -10.29
C SER A 123 13.42 9.12 -8.96
N ARG A 124 12.29 8.92 -8.28
CA ARG A 124 12.24 8.01 -7.12
C ARG A 124 12.14 6.57 -7.62
N HIS A 125 13.22 5.83 -7.37
CA HIS A 125 13.36 4.43 -7.74
C HIS A 125 12.72 3.60 -6.62
N ILE A 126 11.69 2.82 -6.92
CA ILE A 126 11.20 1.79 -5.99
C ILE A 126 12.08 0.57 -6.20
N THR A 127 13.05 0.34 -5.31
CA THR A 127 13.68 -0.97 -5.15
C THR A 127 12.99 -1.67 -4.00
N GLN A 128 12.40 -2.84 -4.25
CA GLN A 128 11.97 -3.71 -3.15
C GLN A 128 13.20 -4.44 -2.60
N ASP A 129 14.13 -3.66 -2.04
CA ASP A 129 15.06 -4.15 -1.05
C ASP A 129 14.49 -3.76 0.33
N MET A 130 14.75 -4.57 1.36
CA MET A 130 14.47 -4.19 2.75
C MET A 130 15.67 -3.43 3.34
N SER A 131 16.49 -2.79 2.50
CA SER A 131 17.64 -2.00 2.92
C SER A 131 17.41 -0.54 2.52
N TRP A 132 16.79 0.21 3.42
CA TRP A 132 16.81 1.66 3.35
C TRP A 132 18.28 2.14 3.41
N GLU A 133 18.92 2.29 2.25
CA GLU A 133 20.18 3.02 2.12
C GLU A 133 19.84 4.50 1.92
N PRO A 134 20.22 5.40 2.84
CA PRO A 134 20.04 6.82 2.65
C PRO A 134 20.99 7.31 1.56
N ARG A 135 20.56 7.27 0.30
CA ARG A 135 21.17 8.09 -0.75
C ARG A 135 20.55 9.47 -0.76
N CYS A 136 20.76 10.20 0.34
CA CYS A 136 20.59 11.65 0.38
C CYS A 136 21.96 12.30 0.14
N SER A 137 22.42 12.35 -1.12
CA SER A 137 23.71 12.97 -1.47
C SER A 137 23.65 14.49 -1.72
N LYS A 138 22.58 15.18 -1.27
CA LYS A 138 22.43 16.63 -1.54
C LYS A 138 22.19 17.54 -0.33
N TYR A 139 22.32 17.04 0.91
CA TYR A 139 22.25 17.89 2.11
C TYR A 139 23.42 17.69 3.09
N ALA A 140 24.63 17.44 2.57
CA ALA A 140 25.86 17.36 3.38
C ALA A 140 26.83 18.52 3.13
N SER A 141 26.34 19.69 2.70
CA SER A 141 27.13 20.94 2.67
C SER A 141 26.68 21.83 3.83
N GLY A 142 27.08 21.49 5.06
CA GLY A 142 26.72 22.30 6.22
C GLY A 142 27.18 21.79 7.58
N ILE A 143 28.20 20.93 7.66
CA ILE A 143 28.78 20.53 8.94
C ILE A 143 30.19 21.11 9.02
N ASP A 144 30.35 22.06 9.93
CA ASP A 144 31.61 22.67 10.34
C ASP A 144 32.57 21.57 10.88
N PRO A 145 33.79 21.45 10.33
CA PRO A 145 34.75 20.42 10.72
C PRO A 145 35.37 20.61 12.12
N SER A 146 34.94 21.60 12.91
CA SER A 146 35.55 21.92 14.21
C SER A 146 34.95 21.23 15.45
N TYR A 147 33.92 20.39 15.32
CA TYR A 147 33.27 19.78 16.49
C TYR A 147 33.90 18.42 16.89
N THR A 148 34.70 18.40 17.95
CA THR A 148 35.16 17.17 18.63
C THR A 148 34.31 16.88 19.88
N PRO A 149 33.65 15.71 20.00
CA PRO A 149 32.93 15.34 21.22
C PRO A 149 33.93 14.97 22.34
N GLY A 150 33.75 15.59 23.51
CA GLY A 150 34.57 15.35 24.70
C GLY A 150 34.37 13.96 25.31
N THR A 151 35.47 13.30 25.63
CA THR A 151 35.53 12.05 26.38
C THR A 151 35.16 12.34 27.83
N THR A 152 34.06 11.77 28.31
CA THR A 152 33.72 11.80 29.75
C THR A 152 34.35 10.58 30.42
N THR A 153 35.05 10.84 31.52
CA THR A 153 35.73 9.93 32.45
C THR A 153 34.84 8.88 33.06
#